data_AF-A0A7X3IJ92-F1
#
_entry.id   AF-A0A7X3IJ92-F1
#
_cell.length_a   1.000
_cell.length_b   1.000
_cell.length_c   1.000
_cell.angle_alpha   90.00
_cell.angle_beta   90.00
_cell.angle_gamma   90.00
#
_symmetry.space_group_name_H-M   'P 1'
#
loop_
_entity.id
_entity.type
_entity.pdbx_description
1 polymer ?
#
loop_
_entity_poly.entity_id
_entity_poly.type
_entity_poly.pdbx_seq_one_letter_code
_entity_poly.pdbx_strand_id
1 'polypeptide(L)'
;MEQEQSHLKQQLERELSGLQFSQQEEVVRRTHPTTVRGRLRAFWNKELELPIILLGTVFALLLTAAFLYHAARQPKSEPAVSSEAPQQRELIETGGSIYWKDEFERRLARYEDPDQG
;
A
#
# COMPACT_ATOMS: atom_id res chain seq x y z
N MET A 1 50.41 30.72 -4.37
CA MET A 1 49.10 30.09 -4.67
C MET A 1 47.92 30.92 -4.15
N GLU A 2 47.84 31.31 -2.87
CA GLU A 2 46.69 32.12 -2.38
C GLU A 2 46.62 33.54 -2.99
N GLN A 3 47.77 34.18 -3.24
CA GLN A 3 47.84 35.53 -3.81
C GLN A 3 47.45 35.60 -5.29
N GLU A 4 47.70 34.52 -6.06
CA GLU A 4 47.30 34.45 -7.46
C GLU A 4 45.79 34.26 -7.59
N GLN A 5 45.20 33.43 -6.71
CA GLN A 5 43.76 33.21 -6.67
C GLN A 5 42.99 34.48 -6.30
N SER A 6 43.51 35.30 -5.37
CA SER A 6 42.87 36.56 -4.98
C SER A 6 42.93 37.60 -6.10
N HIS A 7 44.05 37.69 -6.83
CA HIS A 7 44.16 38.56 -8.00
C HIS A 7 43.20 38.15 -9.12
N LEU A 8 43.13 36.86 -9.42
CA LEU A 8 42.23 36.33 -10.44
C LEU A 8 40.77 36.61 -10.09
N LYS A 9 40.39 36.40 -8.82
CA LYS A 9 39.04 36.66 -8.33
C LYS A 9 38.66 38.14 -8.46
N GLN A 10 39.55 39.05 -8.08
CA GLN A 10 39.30 40.49 -8.19
C GLN A 10 39.14 40.97 -9.63
N GLN A 11 39.88 40.38 -10.57
CA GLN A 11 39.74 40.72 -11.98
C GLN A 11 38.40 40.22 -12.53
N LEU A 12 38.03 38.98 -12.21
CA LEU A 12 36.76 38.38 -12.62
C LEU A 12 35.55 39.14 -12.05
N GLU A 13 35.62 39.56 -10.78
CA GLU A 13 34.59 40.38 -10.13
C GLU A 13 34.41 41.72 -10.85
N ARG A 14 35.50 42.31 -11.36
CA ARG A 14 35.48 43.57 -12.11
C ARG A 14 34.83 43.39 -13.48
N GLU A 15 35.19 42.32 -14.19
CA GLU A 15 34.62 41.95 -15.49
C GLU A 15 33.12 41.61 -15.41
N LEU A 16 32.71 40.97 -14.31
CA LEU A 16 31.32 40.56 -14.07
C LEU A 16 30.46 41.61 -13.36
N SER A 17 31.05 42.71 -12.87
CA SER A 17 30.34 43.77 -12.13
C SER A 17 29.18 44.42 -12.90
N GLY A 18 29.22 44.36 -14.24
CA GLY A 18 28.14 44.83 -15.12
C GLY A 18 27.07 43.78 -15.46
N LEU A 19 27.26 42.51 -15.06
CA LEU A 19 26.36 41.40 -15.36
C LEU A 19 25.60 41.01 -14.08
N GLN A 20 24.32 41.40 -14.00
CA GLN A 20 23.44 40.92 -12.94
C GLN A 20 22.83 39.58 -13.34
N PHE A 21 23.28 38.49 -12.72
CA PHE A 21 22.70 37.17 -12.89
C PHE A 21 21.42 37.05 -12.05
N SER A 22 20.26 37.29 -12.66
CA SER A 22 18.96 37.22 -11.98
C SER A 22 18.46 35.80 -11.70
N GLN A 23 18.99 34.80 -12.40
CA GLN A 23 18.54 33.39 -12.32
C GLN A 23 19.54 32.47 -11.61
N GLN A 24 20.49 33.01 -10.85
CA GLN A 24 21.49 32.21 -10.15
C GLN A 24 20.83 31.16 -9.22
N GLU A 25 19.79 31.56 -8.48
CA GLU A 25 18.99 30.68 -7.62
C GLU A 25 18.34 29.53 -8.42
N GLU A 26 17.84 29.82 -9.63
CA GLU A 26 17.16 28.84 -10.47
C GLU A 26 18.13 27.83 -11.09
N VAL A 27 19.32 28.29 -11.52
CA VAL A 27 20.39 27.42 -12.00
C VAL A 27 20.91 26.54 -10.86
N VAL A 28 21.14 27.10 -9.67
CA VAL A 28 21.60 26.33 -8.50
C VAL A 28 20.57 25.29 -8.09
N ARG A 29 19.27 25.63 -8.07
CA ARG A 29 18.19 24.66 -7.81
C ARG A 29 18.13 23.55 -8.84
N ARG A 30 18.50 23.82 -10.10
CA ARG A 30 18.52 22.83 -11.18
C ARG A 30 19.72 21.89 -11.10
N THR A 31 20.90 22.43 -10.79
CA THR A 31 22.15 21.67 -10.86
C THR A 31 22.47 20.99 -9.53
N HIS A 32 22.17 21.61 -8.39
CA HIS A 32 22.47 21.11 -7.04
C HIS A 32 21.22 21.21 -6.14
N PRO A 33 20.26 20.28 -6.27
CA PRO A 33 19.07 20.28 -5.42
C PRO A 33 19.44 20.01 -3.96
N THR A 34 19.31 21.03 -3.11
CA THR A 34 19.68 21.03 -1.69
C THR A 34 18.72 20.23 -0.80
N THR A 35 17.52 19.92 -1.29
CA THR A 35 16.46 19.26 -0.50
C THR A 35 16.26 17.82 -0.92
N VAL A 36 16.02 16.94 0.05
CA VAL A 36 15.74 15.51 -0.18
C VAL A 36 14.54 15.31 -1.11
N ARG A 37 13.52 16.18 -1.00
CA ARG A 37 12.37 16.24 -1.93
C ARG A 37 12.80 16.63 -3.36
N GLY A 38 13.75 17.55 -3.51
CA GLY A 38 14.33 17.93 -4.80
C GLY A 38 15.15 16.81 -5.43
N ARG A 39 15.87 16.02 -4.64
CA ARG A 39 16.62 14.84 -5.11
C ARG A 39 15.69 13.74 -5.60
N LEU A 40 14.59 13.46 -4.89
CA LEU A 40 13.57 12.51 -5.35
C LEU A 40 12.93 12.96 -6.66
N ARG A 41 12.57 14.25 -6.79
CA ARG A 41 12.02 14.80 -8.04
C ARG A 41 13.01 14.79 -9.20
N ALA A 42 14.30 15.03 -8.94
CA ALA A 42 15.35 14.93 -9.96
C ALA A 42 15.55 13.47 -10.40
N PHE A 43 15.49 12.53 -9.46
CA PHE A 43 15.59 11.10 -9.76
C PHE A 43 14.38 10.57 -10.52
N TRP A 44 13.18 11.08 -10.22
CA TRP A 44 11.93 10.71 -10.89
C TRP A 44 11.78 11.22 -12.32
N ASN A 45 12.83 11.83 -12.88
CA ASN A 45 12.97 12.36 -14.24
C ASN A 45 11.82 13.27 -14.70
N LYS A 46 12.15 14.50 -15.09
CA LYS A 46 11.23 15.61 -15.38
C LYS A 46 10.26 15.41 -16.57
N GLU A 47 10.12 14.20 -17.10
CA GLU A 47 9.30 13.90 -18.29
C GLU A 47 8.30 12.75 -18.10
N LEU A 48 8.19 12.14 -16.91
CA LEU A 48 7.02 11.31 -16.62
C LEU A 48 5.82 12.20 -16.29
N GLU A 49 5.32 12.91 -17.30
CA GLU A 49 3.93 13.39 -17.36
C GLU A 49 3.02 12.17 -17.54
N LEU A 50 3.05 11.23 -16.60
CA LEU A 50 2.02 10.21 -16.55
C LEU A 50 0.73 10.95 -16.19
N PRO A 51 -0.28 10.98 -17.08
CA PRO A 51 -1.55 11.59 -16.75
C PRO A 51 -2.05 10.92 -15.47
N ILE A 52 -2.22 11.72 -14.41
CA ILE A 52 -2.57 11.25 -13.06
C ILE A 52 -3.83 10.36 -13.11
N ILE A 53 -4.69 10.64 -14.08
CA ILE A 53 -5.89 9.86 -14.39
C ILE A 53 -5.54 8.40 -14.70
N LEU A 54 -4.54 8.11 -15.54
CA LEU A 54 -4.18 6.74 -15.92
C LEU A 54 -3.54 5.97 -14.77
N LEU A 55 -2.70 6.65 -13.96
CA LEU A 55 -2.07 6.01 -12.81
C LEU A 55 -3.11 5.73 -11.71
N GLY A 56 -4.04 6.67 -11.51
CA GLY A 56 -5.15 6.52 -10.57
C GLY A 56 -6.12 5.42 -10.96
N THR A 57 -6.45 5.27 -12.25
CA THR A 57 -7.35 4.21 -12.72
C THR A 57 -6.72 2.83 -12.58
N VAL A 58 -5.45 2.66 -12.94
CA VAL A 58 -4.73 1.39 -12.76
C VAL A 58 -4.65 1.02 -11.27
N PHE A 59 -4.37 1.98 -10.40
CA PHE A 59 -4.29 1.73 -8.96
C PHE A 59 -5.66 1.40 -8.35
N ALA A 60 -6.71 2.15 -8.73
CA ALA A 60 -8.07 1.86 -8.31
C ALA A 60 -8.53 0.49 -8.80
N LEU A 61 -8.23 0.11 -10.05
CA LEU A 61 -8.56 -1.20 -10.60
C LEU A 61 -7.89 -2.32 -9.81
N LEU A 62 -6.60 -2.18 -9.49
CA LEU A 62 -5.84 -3.14 -8.68
C LEU A 62 -6.44 -3.29 -7.28
N LEU A 63 -6.75 -2.17 -6.61
CA LEU A 63 -7.39 -2.20 -5.29
C LEU A 63 -8.77 -2.85 -5.34
N THR A 64 -9.57 -2.53 -6.36
CA THR A 64 -10.91 -3.10 -6.53
C THR A 64 -10.82 -4.61 -6.78
N ALA A 65 -9.87 -5.05 -7.61
CA ALA A 65 -9.63 -6.47 -7.88
C ALA A 65 -9.15 -7.22 -6.63
N ALA A 66 -8.22 -6.64 -5.88
CA ALA A 66 -7.74 -7.21 -4.62
C ALA A 66 -8.87 -7.30 -3.57
N PHE A 67 -9.71 -6.27 -3.48
CA PHE A 67 -10.87 -6.25 -2.60
C PHE A 67 -11.89 -7.31 -3.00
N LEU A 68 -12.24 -7.41 -4.29
CA LEU A 68 -13.16 -8.44 -4.79
C LEU A 68 -12.62 -9.84 -4.57
N TYR A 69 -11.32 -10.05 -4.80
CA TYR A 69 -10.67 -11.33 -4.56
C TYR A 69 -10.73 -11.73 -3.09
N HIS A 70 -10.50 -10.77 -2.19
CA HIS A 70 -10.60 -11.03 -0.76
C HIS A 70 -12.05 -11.25 -0.32
N ALA A 71 -13.01 -10.47 -0.84
CA ALA A 71 -14.43 -10.62 -0.54
C ALA A 71 -15.00 -11.93 -1.08
N ALA A 72 -14.59 -12.37 -2.27
CA ALA A 72 -14.99 -13.66 -2.85
C ALA A 72 -14.43 -14.87 -2.08
N ARG A 73 -13.35 -14.67 -1.31
CA ARG A 73 -12.75 -15.68 -0.43
C ARG A 73 -13.26 -15.63 1.00
N GLN A 74 -13.99 -14.59 1.39
CA GLN A 74 -14.75 -14.66 2.61
C GLN A 74 -15.89 -15.67 2.39
N PRO A 75 -16.08 -16.65 3.28
CA PRO A 75 -17.26 -17.50 3.20
C PRO A 75 -18.46 -16.56 3.22
N LYS A 76 -19.38 -16.73 2.26
CA LYS A 76 -20.70 -16.12 2.31
C LYS A 76 -21.25 -16.40 3.70
N SER A 77 -21.24 -15.40 4.58
CA SER A 77 -22.22 -15.34 5.64
C SER A 77 -23.53 -15.18 4.90
N GLU A 78 -24.18 -16.31 4.62
CA GLU A 78 -25.52 -16.30 4.05
C GLU A 78 -26.36 -15.32 4.88
N PRO A 79 -27.16 -14.44 4.25
CA PRO A 79 -28.18 -13.76 5.01
C PRO A 79 -29.06 -14.89 5.55
N ALA A 80 -29.05 -15.06 6.88
CA ALA A 80 -29.87 -16.03 7.58
C ALA A 80 -31.35 -15.71 7.34
N VAL A 81 -31.86 -16.14 6.19
CA VAL A 81 -33.28 -16.31 5.92
C VAL A 81 -33.57 -17.76 6.26
N SER A 82 -33.56 -18.05 7.54
CA SER A 82 -34.06 -19.30 8.08
C SER A 82 -34.75 -18.95 9.38
N SER A 83 -36.06 -18.77 9.24
CA SER A 83 -37.04 -18.79 10.30
C SER A 83 -36.87 -20.06 11.12
N GLU A 84 -36.06 -20.02 12.17
CA GLU A 84 -36.11 -20.98 13.27
C GLU A 84 -35.39 -20.36 14.47
N ALA A 85 -36.01 -20.49 15.64
CA ALA A 85 -35.60 -19.87 16.89
C ALA A 85 -34.10 -20.10 17.20
N PRO A 86 -33.46 -19.22 18.01
CA PRO A 86 -32.10 -19.46 18.44
C PRO A 86 -32.07 -20.73 19.30
N GLN A 87 -31.80 -21.87 18.68
CA GLN A 87 -31.44 -23.07 19.42
C GLN A 87 -30.13 -22.73 20.13
N GLN A 88 -30.25 -22.52 21.44
CA GLN A 88 -29.17 -22.30 22.36
C GLN A 88 -28.19 -23.46 22.20
N ARG A 89 -27.10 -23.23 21.47
CA ARG A 89 -26.07 -24.25 21.25
C ARG A 89 -25.45 -24.57 22.60
N GLU A 90 -25.59 -25.82 23.03
CA GLU A 90 -25.01 -26.33 24.27
C GLU A 90 -23.61 -26.91 23.98
N LEU A 91 -22.65 -26.59 24.85
CA LEU A 91 -21.32 -27.19 24.86
C LEU A 91 -21.35 -28.41 25.78
N ILE A 92 -20.79 -29.52 25.32
CA ILE A 92 -20.62 -30.74 26.10
C ILE A 92 -19.15 -31.08 26.21
N GLU A 93 -18.72 -31.59 27.37
CA GLU A 93 -17.38 -32.10 27.57
C GLU A 93 -17.39 -33.62 27.46
N THR A 94 -16.56 -34.17 26.58
CA THR A 94 -16.46 -35.63 26.37
C THR A 94 -14.99 -35.99 26.17
N GLY A 95 -14.47 -36.95 26.95
CA GLY A 95 -13.07 -37.37 26.85
C GLY A 95 -12.03 -36.26 27.07
N GLY A 96 -12.36 -35.24 27.89
CA GLY A 96 -11.48 -34.11 28.18
C GLY A 96 -11.39 -33.06 27.06
N SER A 97 -12.27 -33.13 26.06
CA SER A 97 -12.41 -32.12 25.00
C SER A 97 -13.83 -31.58 24.97
N ILE A 98 -13.97 -30.28 24.64
CA ILE A 98 -15.26 -29.59 24.61
C ILE A 98 -15.77 -29.57 23.16
N TYR A 99 -16.97 -30.09 22.96
CA TYR A 99 -17.63 -30.18 21.66
C TYR A 99 -18.98 -29.47 21.69
N TRP A 100 -19.44 -29.02 20.52
CA TRP A 100 -20.82 -28.60 20.35
C TRP A 100 -21.72 -29.84 20.28
N LYS A 101 -22.79 -29.85 21.07
CA LYS A 101 -23.69 -30.99 21.22
C LYS A 101 -24.30 -31.46 19.90
N ASP A 102 -24.74 -30.52 19.07
CA ASP A 102 -25.35 -30.76 17.76
C ASP A 102 -24.40 -31.47 16.79
N GLU A 103 -23.14 -31.04 16.74
CA GLU A 103 -22.11 -31.64 15.89
C GLU A 103 -21.69 -33.03 16.39
N PHE A 104 -21.68 -33.23 17.71
CA PHE A 104 -21.38 -34.53 18.31
C PHE A 104 -22.47 -35.56 18.00
N GLU A 105 -23.74 -35.22 18.24
CA GLU A 105 -24.89 -36.08 17.94
C GLU A 105 -24.98 -36.42 16.45
N ARG A 106 -24.73 -35.44 15.57
CA ARG A 106 -24.69 -35.65 14.11
C ARG A 106 -23.62 -36.66 13.70
N ARG A 107 -22.43 -36.61 14.31
CA ARG A 107 -21.36 -37.56 14.02
C ARG A 107 -21.68 -38.93 14.58
N LEU A 108 -22.22 -39.00 15.79
CA LEU A 108 -22.62 -40.26 16.41
C LEU A 108 -23.68 -40.98 15.57
N ALA A 109 -24.70 -40.26 15.11
CA ALA A 109 -25.74 -40.80 14.23
C ALA A 109 -25.18 -41.37 12.91
N ARG A 110 -24.08 -40.83 12.40
CA ARG A 110 -23.40 -41.37 11.20
C ARG A 110 -22.68 -42.69 11.47
N TYR A 111 -22.19 -42.90 12.69
CA TYR A 111 -21.49 -44.13 13.09
C TYR A 111 -22.44 -45.22 13.60
N GLU A 112 -23.63 -44.83 14.06
CA GLU A 112 -24.64 -45.76 14.57
C GLU A 112 -25.54 -46.35 13.48
N ASP A 113 -25.36 -45.97 12.21
CA ASP A 113 -26.04 -46.56 11.04
C ASP A 113 -25.17 -47.68 10.45
N PRO A 114 -25.29 -48.95 10.89
CA PRO A 114 -24.37 -50.02 10.60
C PRO A 114 -25.03 -51.00 9.61
N ASP A 115 -25.61 -50.47 8.52
CA ASP A 115 -26.24 -51.32 7.51
C ASP A 115 -26.06 -50.77 6.09
N GLN A 116 -24.80 -50.78 5.62
CA GLN A 116 -24.47 -51.02 4.21
C GLN A 116 -23.25 -51.94 4.13
N GLY A 117 -23.50 -53.23 4.37
CA GLY A 117 -22.72 -54.34 3.83
C GLY A 117 -23.34 -54.85 2.55
#